data_AF-A0A314ZGT5-F1
#
_entry.id   AF-A0A314ZGT5-F1
#
_cell.length_a   1.000
_cell.length_b   1.000
_cell.length_c   1.000
_cell.angle_alpha   90.00
_cell.angle_beta   90.00
_cell.angle_gamma   90.00
#
_symmetry.space_group_name_H-M   'P 1'
#
loop_
_entity.id
_entity.type
_entity.pdbx_description
1 polymer ?
#
loop_
_entity_poly.entity_id
_entity_poly.type
_entity_poly.pdbx_seq_one_letter_code
_entity_poly.pdbx_strand_id
1 'polypeptide(L)'
;MATWPVYAEQQLNAFELVRELGLAVAIKMDYRRDTQVVVSAEEIERGIREVMEYDSDVRKRVKEMSEKSKKALMEGGSSHSSLGHFLDQIFL
;
A
#
# COMPACT_ATOMS: atom_id res chain seq x y z
N MET A 1 -1.10 -7.06 1.67
CA MET A 1 0.13 -6.77 2.44
C MET A 1 -0.23 -6.69 3.91
N ALA A 2 0.65 -7.09 4.81
CA ALA A 2 0.50 -6.88 6.25
C ALA A 2 1.46 -5.76 6.68
N THR A 3 0.95 -4.62 7.14
CA THR A 3 1.76 -3.42 7.40
C THR A 3 2.33 -3.40 8.81
N TRP A 4 3.63 -3.17 8.89
CA TRP A 4 4.39 -2.92 10.12
C TRP A 4 5.38 -1.79 9.84
N PRO A 5 4.96 -0.52 9.98
CA PRO A 5 5.80 0.64 9.72
C PRO A 5 6.87 0.73 10.81
N VAL A 6 8.06 1.22 10.45
CA VAL A 6 9.23 1.31 11.34
C VAL A 6 9.70 2.75 11.46
N TYR A 7 9.75 3.52 10.36
CA TYR A 7 10.30 4.87 10.33
C TYR A 7 9.80 5.72 9.15
N ALA A 8 10.17 7.00 9.14
CA ALA A 8 9.90 7.97 8.07
C ALA A 8 8.40 8.09 7.70
N GLU A 9 8.07 7.98 6.42
CA GLU A 9 6.71 8.11 5.88
C GLU A 9 5.87 6.85 6.03
N GLN A 10 6.44 5.75 6.53
CA GLN A 10 5.80 4.43 6.51
C GLN A 10 4.49 4.39 7.30
N GLN A 11 4.34 5.20 8.37
CA GLN A 11 3.08 5.29 9.13
C GLN A 11 1.96 5.87 8.26
N LEU A 12 2.28 6.89 7.45
CA LEU A 12 1.30 7.50 6.55
C LEU A 12 0.94 6.51 5.43
N ASN A 13 1.94 5.87 4.82
CA ASN A 13 1.70 4.86 3.78
C ASN A 13 0.85 3.69 4.32
N ALA A 14 1.13 3.22 5.53
CA ALA A 14 0.34 2.18 6.18
C ALA A 14 -1.11 2.63 6.42
N PHE A 15 -1.31 3.91 6.79
CA PHE A 15 -2.64 4.46 7.00
C PHE A 15 -3.42 4.52 5.70
N GLU A 16 -2.83 5.07 4.64
CA GLU A 16 -3.45 5.13 3.32
C GLU A 16 -3.80 3.72 2.81
N LEU A 17 -2.86 2.78 2.89
CA LEU A 17 -3.07 1.41 2.42
C LEU A 17 -4.15 0.65 3.18
N VAL A 18 -4.24 0.82 4.50
CA VAL A 18 -5.18 0.06 5.35
C VAL A 18 -6.54 0.76 5.46
N ARG A 19 -6.56 2.09 5.61
CA ARG A 19 -7.79 2.86 5.89
C ARG A 19 -8.41 3.50 4.67
N GLU A 20 -7.61 4.10 3.80
CA GLU A 20 -8.14 4.86 2.66
C GLU A 20 -8.39 3.96 1.46
N LEU A 21 -7.39 3.16 1.08
CA LEU A 21 -7.46 2.29 -0.08
C LEU A 21 -8.01 0.89 0.26
N GLY A 22 -7.82 0.43 1.50
CA GLY A 22 -8.24 -0.91 1.95
C GLY A 22 -7.53 -2.04 1.18
N LEU A 23 -6.25 -1.86 0.88
CA LEU A 23 -5.37 -2.78 0.14
C LEU A 23 -4.46 -3.61 1.06
N ALA A 24 -4.50 -3.36 2.36
CA ALA A 24 -3.64 -4.02 3.32
C ALA A 24 -4.33 -4.26 4.66
N VAL A 25 -3.72 -5.14 5.45
CA VAL A 25 -4.05 -5.45 6.83
C VAL A 25 -2.95 -4.86 7.72
N ALA A 26 -3.29 -4.37 8.92
CA ALA A 26 -2.31 -3.86 9.85
C ALA A 26 -1.85 -4.92 10.87
N ILE A 27 -0.53 -5.10 11.00
CA ILE A 27 0.06 -5.80 12.15
C ILE A 27 0.13 -4.84 13.34
N LYS A 28 0.75 -3.67 13.12
CA LYS A 28 0.85 -2.59 14.10
C LYS A 28 0.91 -1.27 13.36
N MET A 29 0.00 -0.33 13.63
CA MET A 29 -0.09 0.93 12.88
C MET A 29 0.78 2.05 13.48
N ASP A 30 0.94 2.02 14.80
CA ASP A 30 1.58 3.04 15.63
C ASP A 30 3.03 2.70 16.01
N TYR A 31 3.58 1.61 15.45
CA TYR A 31 4.96 1.23 15.71
C TYR A 31 5.93 2.29 15.18
N ARG A 32 6.94 2.59 15.99
CA ARG A 32 8.11 3.39 15.63
C ARG A 32 9.34 2.75 16.22
N ARG A 33 10.45 2.74 15.48
CA ARG A 33 11.73 2.17 15.93
C ARG A 33 12.16 2.68 17.32
N ASP A 34 11.90 3.94 17.59
CA ASP A 34 12.35 4.65 18.79
C ASP A 34 11.48 4.34 20.02
N THR A 35 10.37 3.61 19.82
CA THR A 35 9.53 3.14 20.92
C THR A 35 10.13 1.86 21.50
N GLN A 36 10.19 1.75 22.83
CA GLN A 36 10.59 0.50 23.51
C GLN A 36 9.51 -0.59 23.43
N VAL A 37 8.57 -0.47 22.48
CA VAL A 37 7.45 -1.40 22.30
C VAL A 37 7.91 -2.55 21.42
N VAL A 38 7.74 -3.77 21.92
CA VAL A 38 7.91 -5.00 21.13
C VAL A 38 6.53 -5.46 20.70
N VAL A 39 6.36 -5.71 19.39
CA VAL A 39 5.11 -6.26 18.85
C VAL A 39 5.01 -7.73 19.27
N SER A 40 3.85 -8.12 19.81
CA SER A 40 3.68 -9.47 20.35
C SER A 40 3.55 -10.52 19.24
N ALA A 41 3.85 -11.78 19.56
CA ALA A 41 3.67 -12.88 18.61
C ALA A 41 2.21 -13.02 18.16
N GLU A 42 1.26 -12.75 19.06
CA GLU A 42 -0.18 -12.80 18.80
C GLU A 42 -0.62 -11.68 17.83
N GLU A 43 -0.08 -10.47 17.96
CA GLU A 43 -0.33 -9.38 17.00
C GLU A 43 0.15 -9.76 15.59
N ILE A 44 1.33 -10.38 15.51
CA ILE A 44 1.91 -10.87 14.24
C ILE A 44 1.05 -11.99 13.65
N GLU A 45 0.69 -12.99 14.47
CA GLU A 45 -0.13 -14.12 14.03
C GLU A 45 -1.48 -13.64 13.46
N ARG A 46 -2.14 -12.72 14.16
CA ARG A 46 -3.42 -12.14 13.70
C ARG A 46 -3.28 -11.49 12.33
N GLY A 47 -2.27 -10.63 12.15
CA GLY A 47 -2.04 -9.95 10.87
C GLY A 47 -1.71 -10.92 9.73
N ILE A 48 -0.95 -11.99 10.00
CA ILE A 48 -0.66 -13.04 9.02
C ILE A 48 -1.93 -13.82 8.67
N ARG A 49 -2.75 -14.20 9.66
CA ARG A 49 -3.98 -14.94 9.42
C ARG A 49 -4.96 -14.14 8.56
N GLU A 50 -5.16 -12.87 8.89
CA GLU A 50 -6.03 -11.96 8.14
C GLU A 50 -5.54 -11.75 6.69
N VAL A 51 -4.24 -11.52 6.47
CA VAL A 51 -3.73 -11.30 5.11
C VAL A 51 -3.81 -12.55 4.22
N MET A 52 -3.86 -13.75 4.83
CA MET A 52 -3.94 -15.03 4.14
C MET A 52 -5.38 -15.46 3.83
N GLU A 53 -6.39 -14.69 4.26
CA GLU A 53 -7.79 -14.97 3.96
C GLU A 53 -8.09 -14.89 2.46
N TYR A 54 -8.50 -16.03 1.88
CA TYR A 54 -8.57 -16.22 0.43
C TYR A 54 -9.64 -15.35 -0.25
N ASP A 55 -10.82 -15.22 0.36
CA ASP A 55 -11.95 -14.46 -0.19
C ASP A 55 -12.15 -13.09 0.48
N SER A 56 -11.05 -12.49 0.95
CA SER A 56 -11.11 -11.16 1.58
C SER A 56 -11.36 -10.04 0.56
N ASP A 57 -12.11 -9.02 0.98
CA ASP A 57 -12.32 -7.80 0.19
C ASP A 57 -10.99 -7.09 -0.14
N VAL A 58 -10.01 -7.17 0.78
CA VAL A 58 -8.65 -6.68 0.56
C VAL A 58 -8.04 -7.32 -0.68
N ARG A 59 -8.16 -8.64 -0.85
CA ARG A 59 -7.62 -9.36 -2.01
C ARG A 59 -8.31 -8.96 -3.32
N LYS A 60 -9.63 -8.77 -3.29
CA LYS A 60 -10.41 -8.28 -4.45
C LYS A 60 -9.93 -6.88 -4.86
N ARG A 61 -9.84 -5.95 -3.91
CA ARG A 61 -9.36 -4.57 -4.16
C ARG A 61 -7.91 -4.52 -4.65
N VAL A 62 -7.03 -5.35 -4.10
CA VAL A 62 -5.63 -5.46 -4.57
C VAL A 62 -5.58 -5.92 -6.04
N LYS A 63 -6.43 -6.87 -6.44
CA LYS A 63 -6.49 -7.33 -7.83
C LYS A 63 -6.97 -6.20 -8.76
N GLU A 64 -8.02 -5.48 -8.36
CA GLU A 64 -8.53 -4.34 -9.13
C GLU A 64 -7.49 -3.22 -9.26
N MET A 65 -6.81 -2.88 -8.16
CA MET A 65 -5.77 -1.86 -8.15
C MET A 65 -4.59 -2.28 -9.03
N SER A 66 -4.18 -3.55 -9.00
CA SER A 66 -3.13 -4.08 -9.88
C SER A 66 -3.45 -3.86 -11.36
N GLU A 67 -4.68 -4.13 -11.79
CA GLU A 67 -5.09 -3.90 -13.18
C GLU A 67 -5.17 -2.41 -13.53
N LYS A 68 -5.62 -1.55 -12.60
CA LYS A 68 -5.60 -0.09 -12.79
C LYS A 68 -4.17 0.44 -12.94
N SER A 69 -3.25 0.01 -12.07
CA SER A 69 -1.84 0.43 -12.11
C SER A 69 -1.16 0.03 -13.43
N LYS A 70 -1.44 -1.17 -13.95
CA LYS A 70 -0.93 -1.58 -15.27
C LYS A 70 -1.47 -0.68 -16.39
N LYS A 71 -2.78 -0.42 -16.41
CA LYS A 71 -3.41 0.44 -17.44
C LYS A 71 -2.89 1.87 -17.41
N ALA A 72 -2.59 2.41 -16.23
CA ALA A 72 -2.05 3.76 -16.10
C ALA A 72 -0.69 3.94 -16.82
N LEU A 73 0.09 2.86 -16.94
CA LEU A 73 1.42 2.87 -17.57
C LEU A 73 1.42 2.53 -19.07
N MET A 74 0.34 1.94 -19.59
CA MET A 74 0.23 1.61 -21.01
C MET A 74 0.11 2.88 -21.88
N GLU A 75 0.36 2.76 -23.18
CA GLU A 75 0.16 3.87 -24.12
C GLU A 75 -1.29 4.40 -24.03
N GLY A 76 -1.43 5.73 -23.95
CA GLY A 76 -2.70 6.40 -23.67
C GLY A 76 -3.18 6.32 -22.22
N GLY A 77 -2.44 5.64 -21.34
CA GLY A 77 -2.68 5.59 -19.90
C GLY A 77 -2.37 6.92 -19.21
N SER A 78 -2.89 7.10 -17.99
CA SER A 78 -2.77 8.37 -17.25
C SER A 78 -1.33 8.74 -16.93
N SER A 79 -0.53 7.81 -16.41
CA SER A 79 0.88 8.06 -16.06
C SER A 79 1.74 8.20 -17.32
N HIS A 80 1.48 7.40 -18.35
CA HIS A 80 2.13 7.53 -19.66
C HIS A 80 1.91 8.93 -20.25
N SER A 81 0.67 9.40 -20.28
CA SER A 81 0.30 10.71 -20.81
C SER A 81 0.88 11.85 -19.97
N SER A 82 0.83 11.72 -18.64
CA SER A 82 1.42 12.71 -17.73
C SER A 82 2.92 12.87 -17.93
N LEU A 83 3.65 11.77 -18.19
CA LEU A 83 5.08 11.83 -18.48
C LEU A 83 5.35 12.52 -19.82
N GLY A 84 4.55 12.24 -20.85
CA GLY A 84 4.64 12.93 -22.15
C GLY A 84 4.48 14.44 -21.99
N HIS A 85 3.42 14.88 -21.29
CA HIS A 85 3.20 16.31 -21.02
C HIS A 85 4.32 16.96 -20.21
N PHE A 86 4.89 16.23 -19.25
CA PHE A 86 6.02 16.72 -18.48
C PHE A 86 7.27 16.92 -19.35
N LEU A 87 7.54 16.02 -20.28
CA LEU A 87 8.65 16.17 -21.23
C LEU A 87 8.43 17.35 -22.18
N ASP A 88 7.21 17.52 -22.68
CA ASP A 88 6.84 18.67 -23.50
C ASP A 88 7.10 19.98 -22.75
N GLN A 89 6.76 20.07 -21.46
CA GLN A 89 7.01 21.27 -20.63
C GLN A 89 8.49 21.55 -20.36
N ILE A 90 9.36 20.54 -20.40
CA ILE A 90 10.80 20.73 -20.17
C ILE A 90 11.51 21.13 -21.46
N PHE A 91 11.08 20.58 -22.59
CA PHE A 91 11.82 20.68 -23.85
C PHE A 91 11.18 21.60 -24.90
N LEU A 92 9.97 22.10 -24.69
CA LEU A 92 9.28 23.11 -25.52
C LEU A 92 9.03 24.39 -24.71
#